data_AF-A0A9E5KQC8-F1
#
_entry.id   AF-A0A9E5KQC8-F1
#
_cell.length_a   1.000
_cell.length_b   1.000
_cell.length_c   1.000
_cell.angle_alpha   90.00
_cell.angle_beta   90.00
_cell.angle_gamma   90.00
#
_symmetry.space_group_name_H-M   'P 1'
#
loop_
_entity.id
_entity.type
_entity.pdbx_description
1 polymer ?
#
loop_
_entity_poly.entity_id
_entity_poly.type
_entity_poly.pdbx_seq_one_letter_code
_entity_poly.pdbx_strand_id
1 'polypeptide(L)'
;MATQVCCTRAGAAVFDDVITVFCRFGAAKLEAFSPFVISGVHFESGLSQSAAQPRAASGDSAAAIIPFSAAQGYVSPTAWALLDADERAAHWTLRKGDLMALGEVDLASESASSLLSRGGAFVITSVAEKNTKTHMAHFEVHAGHSYSKGVSI
;
A
#
# COMPACT_ATOMS: atom_id res chain seq x y z
N MET A 1 -10.62 -21.46 -20.19
CA MET A 1 -10.02 -20.25 -19.58
C MET A 1 -11.01 -19.12 -19.81
N ALA A 2 -11.77 -18.74 -18.78
CA ALA A 2 -12.80 -17.72 -18.91
C ALA A 2 -12.18 -16.35 -18.61
N THR A 3 -12.02 -15.54 -19.66
CA THR A 3 -11.69 -14.13 -19.53
C THR A 3 -12.93 -13.41 -19.02
N GLN A 4 -12.95 -13.03 -17.74
CA GLN A 4 -14.03 -12.24 -17.19
C GLN A 4 -13.80 -10.77 -17.55
N VAL A 5 -14.32 -10.36 -18.70
CA VAL A 5 -14.47 -8.96 -19.07
C VAL A 5 -15.83 -8.50 -18.59
N CYS A 6 -15.86 -7.58 -17.62
CA CYS A 6 -17.09 -6.89 -17.23
C CYS A 6 -16.94 -5.40 -17.59
N CYS A 7 -17.38 -5.02 -18.79
CA CYS A 7 -17.73 -3.63 -19.10
C CYS A 7 -19.09 -3.33 -18.41
N THR A 8 -19.48 -2.15 -17.90
CA THR A 8 -19.21 -0.76 -18.33
C THR A 8 -19.73 0.22 -17.25
N ARG A 9 -19.00 1.32 -17.02
CA ARG A 9 -19.45 2.70 -16.71
C ARG A 9 -20.60 2.91 -15.70
N ALA A 10 -20.27 2.99 -14.41
CA ALA A 10 -20.67 3.99 -13.41
C ALA A 10 -20.42 3.43 -11.99
N GLY A 11 -19.35 3.87 -11.33
CA GLY A 11 -19.19 3.72 -9.87
C GLY A 11 -18.95 2.30 -9.32
N ALA A 12 -18.44 1.36 -10.10
CA ALA A 12 -17.93 0.08 -9.58
C ALA A 12 -16.40 0.15 -9.55
N ALA A 13 -15.80 -0.06 -8.37
CA ALA A 13 -14.35 -0.19 -8.23
C ALA A 13 -13.87 -1.36 -9.12
N VAL A 14 -13.00 -1.06 -10.08
CA VAL A 14 -12.32 -2.08 -10.88
C VAL A 14 -11.04 -2.46 -10.15
N PHE A 15 -10.81 -3.77 -10.03
CA PHE A 15 -9.64 -4.34 -9.39
C PHE A 15 -8.63 -4.77 -10.46
N ASP A 16 -8.09 -3.80 -11.19
CA ASP A 16 -7.11 -3.99 -12.26
C ASP A 16 -5.78 -3.28 -11.99
N ASP A 17 -5.68 -2.58 -10.86
CA ASP A 17 -4.44 -1.94 -10.46
C ASP A 17 -3.43 -2.96 -9.92
N VAL A 18 -2.17 -2.56 -10.03
CA VAL A 18 -1.03 -3.23 -9.44
C VAL A 18 -0.38 -2.25 -8.47
N ILE A 19 -0.08 -2.69 -7.26
CA ILE A 19 0.67 -1.91 -6.28
C ILE A 19 1.90 -2.67 -5.83
N THR A 20 2.91 -1.93 -5.38
CA THR A 20 4.03 -2.49 -4.64
C THR A 20 3.93 -2.03 -3.19
N VAL A 21 3.90 -3.00 -2.26
CA VAL A 21 4.01 -2.74 -0.82
C VAL A 21 5.45 -2.98 -0.41
N PHE A 22 6.05 -2.02 0.28
CA PHE A 22 7.39 -2.16 0.83
C PHE A 22 7.30 -2.41 2.33
N CYS A 23 7.44 -3.67 2.70
CA CYS A 23 7.35 -4.13 4.07
C CYS A 23 8.63 -3.73 4.81
N ARG A 24 8.52 -2.88 5.83
CA ARG A 24 9.69 -2.45 6.60
C ARG A 24 10.19 -3.60 7.48
N PHE A 25 11.51 -3.76 7.59
CA PHE A 25 12.15 -4.70 8.50
C PHE A 25 13.49 -4.14 9.01
N GLY A 26 14.09 -4.82 10.00
CA GLY A 26 15.31 -4.36 10.65
C GLY A 26 15.07 -3.38 11.80
N ALA A 27 16.16 -2.96 12.45
CA ALA A 27 16.13 -2.02 13.56
C ALA A 27 15.86 -0.59 13.07
N ALA A 28 15.30 0.28 13.92
CA ALA A 28 14.94 1.66 13.55
C ALA A 28 16.09 2.53 13.00
N LYS A 29 17.36 2.15 13.24
CA LYS A 29 18.55 2.84 12.72
C LYS A 29 19.05 2.27 11.38
N LEU A 30 18.56 1.09 10.99
CA LEU A 30 18.90 0.33 9.78
C LEU A 30 17.60 -0.18 9.16
N GLU A 31 16.65 0.74 8.95
CA GLU A 31 15.39 0.39 8.30
C GLU A 31 15.66 -0.11 6.89
N ALA A 32 15.30 -1.35 6.65
CA ALA A 32 15.31 -1.97 5.33
C ALA A 32 13.86 -2.22 4.90
N PHE A 33 13.66 -2.34 3.59
CA PHE A 33 12.34 -2.50 2.99
C PHE A 33 12.38 -3.68 2.03
N SER A 34 11.38 -4.55 2.11
CA SER A 34 11.20 -5.69 1.21
C SER A 34 10.00 -5.41 0.31
N PRO A 35 10.21 -5.24 -1.01
CA PRO A 35 9.11 -4.99 -1.95
C PRO A 35 8.29 -6.27 -2.17
N PHE A 36 6.98 -6.12 -2.28
CA PHE A 36 6.07 -7.17 -2.71
C PHE A 36 5.01 -6.59 -3.65
N VAL A 37 4.87 -7.21 -4.82
CA VAL A 37 3.93 -6.77 -5.86
C VAL A 37 2.58 -7.47 -5.65
N ILE A 38 1.51 -6.69 -5.67
CA ILE A 38 0.14 -7.15 -5.50
C ILE A 38 -0.65 -6.69 -6.72
N SER A 39 -1.27 -7.62 -7.43
CA SER A 39 -2.15 -7.34 -8.57
C SER A 39 -3.61 -7.59 -8.21
N GLY A 40 -4.53 -6.96 -8.93
CA GLY A 40 -5.96 -7.10 -8.67
C GLY A 40 -6.40 -6.27 -7.46
N VAL A 41 -5.81 -5.09 -7.30
CA VAL A 41 -6.20 -4.12 -6.28
C VAL A 41 -6.97 -2.97 -6.93
N HIS A 42 -7.62 -2.16 -6.12
CA HIS A 42 -8.15 -0.87 -6.54
C HIS A 42 -7.37 0.21 -5.83
N PHE A 43 -6.79 1.15 -6.58
CA PHE A 43 -5.96 2.21 -6.04
C PHE A 43 -6.50 3.58 -6.44
N GLU A 44 -6.66 4.45 -5.44
CA GLU A 44 -7.07 5.84 -5.63
C GLU A 44 -5.98 6.76 -5.09
N SER A 45 -5.43 7.64 -5.94
CA SER A 45 -4.58 8.75 -5.50
C SER A 45 -5.38 10.05 -5.48
N GLY A 46 -5.48 10.65 -4.30
CA GLY A 46 -6.00 11.99 -4.09
C GLY A 46 -4.92 13.03 -4.37
N LEU A 47 -4.43 13.10 -5.61
CA LEU A 47 -3.65 14.27 -6.04
C LEU A 47 -4.62 15.45 -6.09
N SER A 48 -4.47 16.38 -5.15
CA SER A 48 -5.36 17.54 -5.07
C SER A 48 -5.04 18.54 -6.19
N GLN A 49 -5.58 18.31 -7.39
CA GLN A 49 -5.82 19.40 -8.34
C GLN A 49 -7.19 20.00 -8.05
N SER A 50 -7.30 20.96 -7.14
CA SER A 50 -8.49 21.81 -7.04
C SER A 50 -8.17 23.16 -6.40
N ALA A 51 -8.07 24.16 -7.28
CA ALA A 51 -8.51 25.51 -6.96
C ALA A 51 -9.97 25.45 -6.46
N ALA A 52 -10.30 26.25 -5.45
CA ALA A 52 -11.64 26.47 -4.90
C ALA A 52 -12.18 25.47 -3.85
N GLN A 53 -11.47 25.27 -2.73
CA GLN A 53 -12.09 25.24 -1.39
C GLN A 53 -11.02 25.31 -0.27
N PRO A 54 -11.10 26.22 0.71
CA PRO A 54 -10.14 26.27 1.82
C PRO A 54 -10.71 25.53 3.04
N ARG A 55 -10.34 24.26 3.22
CA ARG A 55 -10.36 23.64 4.57
C ARG A 55 -9.41 22.44 4.68
N ALA A 56 -8.32 22.71 5.40
CA ALA A 56 -7.43 21.80 6.12
C ALA A 56 -6.63 20.73 5.32
N ALA A 57 -5.33 21.00 5.21
CA ALA A 57 -4.23 20.10 4.84
C ALA A 57 -4.34 19.45 3.44
N SER A 58 -3.96 20.24 2.43
CA SER A 58 -3.44 19.75 1.15
C SER A 58 -2.28 18.78 1.42
N GLY A 59 -2.54 17.48 1.36
CA GLY A 59 -1.54 16.44 1.50
C GLY A 59 -1.83 15.33 0.50
N ASP A 60 -0.88 15.08 -0.39
CA ASP A 60 -0.93 13.96 -1.34
C ASP A 60 -1.19 12.67 -0.56
N SER A 61 -2.39 12.12 -0.75
CA SER A 61 -2.90 10.94 -0.07
C SER A 61 -3.29 9.87 -1.08
N ALA A 62 -3.22 8.62 -0.65
CA ALA A 62 -3.61 7.48 -1.45
C ALA A 62 -4.43 6.50 -0.61
N ALA A 63 -5.35 5.81 -1.26
CA ALA A 63 -6.10 4.71 -0.70
C ALA A 63 -5.98 3.48 -1.60
N ALA A 64 -5.93 2.30 -1.01
CA ALA A 64 -5.99 1.05 -1.73
C ALA A 64 -7.01 0.11 -1.09
N ILE A 65 -7.80 -0.55 -1.93
CA ILE A 65 -8.68 -1.66 -1.55
C ILE A 65 -8.03 -2.94 -2.08
N ILE A 66 -7.64 -3.83 -1.18
CA ILE A 66 -6.98 -5.09 -1.51
C ILE A 66 -7.93 -6.24 -1.17
N PRO A 67 -8.58 -6.87 -2.17
CA PRO A 67 -9.41 -8.04 -1.93
C PRO A 67 -8.61 -9.15 -1.25
N PHE A 68 -9.24 -9.92 -0.35
CA PHE A 68 -8.56 -11.08 0.24
C PHE A 68 -8.18 -12.14 -0.80
N SER A 69 -8.87 -12.19 -1.95
CA SER A 69 -8.50 -13.03 -3.09
C SER A 69 -7.18 -12.61 -3.75
N ALA A 70 -6.80 -11.34 -3.67
CA ALA A 70 -5.51 -10.82 -4.13
C ALA A 70 -4.43 -10.91 -3.03
N ALA A 71 -4.80 -11.29 -1.81
CA ALA A 71 -3.91 -11.23 -0.66
C ALA A 71 -3.01 -12.45 -0.47
N GLN A 72 -2.60 -13.10 -1.58
CA GLN A 72 -1.72 -14.26 -1.52
C GLN A 72 -0.36 -13.88 -0.93
N GLY A 73 0.17 -14.71 -0.02
CA GLY A 73 1.43 -14.44 0.67
C GLY A 73 1.31 -13.48 1.86
N TYR A 74 0.12 -12.89 2.11
CA TYR A 74 -0.10 -12.05 3.28
C TYR A 74 0.12 -12.83 4.58
N VAL A 75 0.84 -12.21 5.51
CA VAL A 75 0.97 -12.65 6.89
C VAL A 75 0.72 -11.47 7.82
N SER A 76 0.30 -11.75 9.06
CA SER A 76 0.11 -10.69 10.05
C SER A 76 1.43 -9.99 10.39
N PRO A 77 1.41 -8.72 10.84
CA PRO A 77 2.63 -8.01 11.21
C PRO A 77 3.49 -8.73 12.26
N THR A 78 2.84 -9.47 13.17
CA THR A 78 3.52 -10.28 14.19
C THR A 78 4.20 -11.50 13.58
N ALA A 79 3.54 -12.20 12.65
CA ALA A 79 4.14 -13.33 11.94
C ALA A 79 5.29 -12.87 11.03
N TRP A 80 5.11 -11.77 10.31
CA TRP A 80 6.14 -11.15 9.47
C TRP A 80 7.46 -10.87 10.21
N ALA A 81 7.37 -10.39 11.46
CA ALA A 81 8.52 -10.07 12.27
C ALA A 81 9.38 -11.30 12.64
N LEU A 82 8.78 -12.50 12.60
CA LEU A 82 9.44 -13.77 12.93
C LEU A 82 10.06 -14.46 11.70
N LEU A 83 9.68 -14.05 10.50
CA LEU A 83 10.21 -14.60 9.26
C LEU A 83 11.69 -14.26 9.09
N ASP A 84 12.44 -15.20 8.53
CA ASP A 84 13.82 -14.96 8.09
C ASP A 84 13.88 -14.16 6.78
N ALA A 85 15.09 -13.97 6.23
CA ALA A 85 15.27 -13.16 5.02
C ALA A 85 14.68 -13.84 3.77
N ASP A 86 14.76 -15.17 3.67
CA ASP A 86 14.33 -15.92 2.50
C ASP A 86 12.79 -16.05 2.49
N GLU A 87 12.19 -16.29 3.64
CA GLU A 87 10.74 -16.33 3.82
C GLU A 87 10.09 -14.98 3.51
N ARG A 88 10.73 -13.86 3.89
CA ARG A 88 10.22 -12.52 3.59
C ARG A 88 10.09 -12.24 2.10
N ALA A 89 10.89 -12.87 1.24
CA ALA A 89 10.76 -12.69 -0.21
C ALA A 89 9.45 -13.26 -0.77
N ALA A 90 8.83 -14.23 -0.09
CA ALA A 90 7.60 -14.88 -0.51
C ALA A 90 6.34 -14.37 0.22
N HIS A 91 6.53 -13.48 1.21
CA HIS A 91 5.46 -13.01 2.08
C HIS A 91 5.39 -11.48 2.09
N TRP A 92 4.30 -10.95 2.64
CA TRP A 92 4.18 -9.52 2.89
C TRP A 92 3.21 -9.24 4.03
N THR A 93 3.23 -8.01 4.53
CA THR A 93 2.37 -7.53 5.61
C THR A 93 1.86 -6.14 5.29
N LEU A 94 0.82 -5.71 6.00
CA LEU A 94 0.34 -4.33 6.03
C LEU A 94 0.47 -3.79 7.44
N ARG A 95 1.27 -2.74 7.63
CA ARG A 95 1.29 -1.99 8.88
C ARG A 95 1.58 -0.52 8.66
N LYS A 96 1.21 0.29 9.65
CA LYS A 96 1.57 1.71 9.69
C LYS A 96 3.09 1.89 9.61
N GLY A 97 3.54 2.76 8.71
CA GLY A 97 4.95 3.07 8.47
C GLY A 97 5.61 2.24 7.36
N ASP A 98 4.93 1.22 6.82
CA ASP A 98 5.33 0.61 5.56
C ASP A 98 5.04 1.57 4.39
N LEU A 99 5.59 1.30 3.21
CA LEU A 99 5.36 2.13 2.03
C LEU A 99 4.46 1.41 1.01
N MET A 100 3.73 2.19 0.22
CA MET A 100 2.89 1.71 -0.87
C MET A 100 3.12 2.57 -2.11
N ALA A 101 3.33 1.95 -3.25
CA ALA A 101 3.46 2.62 -4.55
C ALA A 101 2.49 2.02 -5.56
N LEU A 102 2.06 2.83 -6.54
CA LEU A 102 1.32 2.36 -7.70
C LEU A 102 2.31 1.77 -8.72
N GLY A 103 1.97 0.62 -9.27
CA GLY A 103 2.78 -0.14 -10.22
C GLY A 103 3.80 -1.08 -9.57
N GLU A 104 4.53 -1.79 -10.42
CA GLU A 104 5.65 -2.65 -10.01
C GLU A 104 6.90 -1.80 -9.80
N VAL A 105 7.47 -1.87 -8.59
CA VAL A 105 8.66 -1.10 -8.21
C VAL A 105 9.69 -2.00 -7.55
N ASP A 106 10.91 -1.95 -8.06
CA ASP A 106 12.04 -2.72 -7.53
C ASP A 106 13.00 -1.82 -6.74
N LEU A 107 13.12 -2.08 -5.43
CA LEU A 107 14.06 -1.36 -4.55
C LEU A 107 15.54 -1.72 -4.77
N ALA A 108 15.85 -2.78 -5.51
CA ALA A 108 17.23 -3.01 -5.94
C ALA A 108 17.73 -1.85 -6.83
N SER A 109 16.81 -1.16 -7.50
CA SER A 109 17.09 -0.04 -8.41
C SER A 109 16.84 1.34 -7.79
N GLU A 110 15.91 1.47 -6.84
CA GLU A 110 15.55 2.76 -6.23
C GLU A 110 15.46 2.70 -4.69
N SER A 111 15.94 3.73 -4.00
CA SER A 111 15.82 3.80 -2.53
C SER A 111 14.44 4.30 -2.10
N ALA A 112 13.99 3.86 -0.91
CA ALA A 112 12.75 4.32 -0.29
C ALA A 112 12.65 5.86 -0.20
N SER A 113 13.76 6.53 0.12
CA SER A 113 13.82 8.01 0.17
C SER A 113 13.66 8.64 -1.22
N SER A 114 14.18 8.02 -2.27
CA SER A 114 14.03 8.50 -3.66
C SER A 114 12.58 8.36 -4.13
N LEU A 115 11.93 7.23 -3.84
CA LEU A 115 10.52 6.99 -4.16
C LEU A 115 9.59 8.02 -3.50
N LEU A 116 9.81 8.27 -2.20
CA LEU A 116 9.07 9.29 -1.46
C LEU A 116 9.30 10.69 -2.02
N SER A 117 10.55 11.01 -2.39
CA SER A 117 10.91 12.36 -2.88
C SER A 117 10.34 12.66 -4.27
N ARG A 118 10.08 11.63 -5.09
CA ARG A 118 9.48 11.76 -6.43
C ARG A 118 7.96 11.64 -6.42
N GLY A 119 7.34 11.45 -5.25
CA GLY A 119 5.89 11.21 -5.12
C GLY A 119 5.44 9.85 -5.67
N GLY A 120 6.37 8.91 -5.86
CA GLY A 120 6.10 7.57 -6.39
C GLY A 120 5.62 6.59 -5.32
N ALA A 121 5.77 6.94 -4.04
CA ALA A 121 5.34 6.11 -2.91
C ALA A 121 4.69 6.94 -1.81
N PHE A 122 3.81 6.30 -1.05
CA PHE A 122 3.08 6.86 0.08
C PHE A 122 3.37 6.04 1.34
N VAL A 123 3.43 6.69 2.49
CA VAL A 123 3.58 6.01 3.78
C VAL A 123 2.21 5.53 4.25
N ILE A 124 2.07 4.24 4.54
CA ILE A 124 0.83 3.67 5.09
C ILE A 124 0.58 4.29 6.47
N THR A 125 -0.58 4.94 6.62
CA THR A 125 -1.01 5.61 7.84
C THR A 125 -2.04 4.80 8.61
N SER A 126 -2.86 4.02 7.91
CA SER A 126 -3.92 3.18 8.48
C SER A 126 -4.17 1.94 7.62
N VAL A 127 -4.55 0.85 8.28
CA VAL A 127 -4.97 -0.42 7.65
C VAL A 127 -6.21 -0.89 8.40
N ALA A 128 -7.28 -1.21 7.68
CA ALA A 128 -8.50 -1.77 8.24
C ALA A 128 -8.89 -3.04 7.51
N GLU A 129 -9.25 -4.07 8.27
CA GLU A 129 -9.80 -5.31 7.74
C GLU A 129 -11.33 -5.21 7.66
N LYS A 130 -11.87 -5.36 6.46
CA LYS A 130 -13.31 -5.40 6.21
C LYS A 130 -13.71 -6.83 5.90
N ASN A 131 -14.03 -7.59 6.94
CA ASN A 131 -14.54 -8.95 6.81
C ASN A 131 -16.06 -8.96 6.98
N THR A 132 -16.78 -8.47 5.97
CA THR A 132 -18.25 -8.45 5.98
C THR A 132 -18.80 -9.63 5.20
N LYS A 133 -19.93 -10.20 5.64
CA LYS A 133 -20.62 -11.28 4.90
C LYS A 133 -21.39 -10.77 3.67
N THR A 134 -21.65 -9.46 3.60
CA THR A 134 -22.53 -8.83 2.60
C THR A 134 -21.78 -8.09 1.51
N HIS A 135 -20.55 -7.64 1.79
CA HIS A 135 -19.63 -7.05 0.82
C HIS A 135 -18.39 -7.93 0.67
N MET A 136 -17.64 -7.71 -0.40
CA MET A 136 -16.38 -8.41 -0.63
C MET A 136 -15.42 -8.17 0.54
N ALA A 137 -14.82 -9.25 1.07
CA ALA A 137 -13.84 -9.12 2.14
C ALA A 137 -12.50 -8.57 1.61
N HIS A 138 -11.98 -7.53 2.25
CA HIS A 138 -10.82 -6.78 1.76
C HIS A 138 -10.07 -6.06 2.89
N PHE A 139 -8.85 -5.62 2.57
CA PHE A 139 -8.14 -4.59 3.34
C PHE A 139 -8.43 -3.21 2.74
N GLU A 140 -8.72 -2.24 3.60
CA GLU A 140 -8.66 -0.81 3.27
C GLU A 140 -7.34 -0.26 3.79
N VAL A 141 -6.51 0.28 2.90
CA VAL A 141 -5.21 0.86 3.22
C VAL A 141 -5.25 2.35 2.91
N HIS A 142 -4.89 3.18 3.87
CA HIS A 142 -4.72 4.62 3.66
C HIS A 142 -3.25 4.98 3.81
N ALA A 143 -2.77 5.86 2.94
CA ALA A 143 -1.39 6.31 2.91
C ALA A 143 -1.28 7.80 2.58
N GLY A 144 -0.16 8.41 2.96
CA GLY A 144 0.12 9.82 2.68
C GLY A 144 1.60 10.16 2.76
N HIS A 145 1.95 11.40 2.41
CA HIS A 145 3.35 11.86 2.34
C HIS A 145 4.00 12.21 3.70
N SER A 146 3.34 11.99 4.83
CA SER A 146 3.92 12.29 6.14
C SER A 146 4.81 11.16 6.66
N TYR A 147 6.12 11.27 6.40
CA TYR A 147 7.12 10.65 7.26
C TYR A 147 7.26 11.51 8.52
N SER A 148 6.49 11.22 9.58
CA SER A 148 6.80 11.80 10.87
C SER A 148 8.11 11.17 11.35
N LYS A 149 9.25 11.76 11.02
CA LYS A 149 10.48 11.52 11.78
C LYS A 149 10.10 11.80 13.23
N GLY A 150 10.17 10.76 14.06
CA GLY A 150 9.82 10.86 15.47
C GLY A 150 10.47 12.11 16.06
N VAL A 151 9.63 12.97 16.62
CA VAL A 151 10.08 13.93 17.62
C VAL A 151 10.61 13.07 18.76
N SER A 152 11.94 12.96 18.85
CA SER A 152 12.58 12.59 20.09
C SER A 152 12.31 13.71 21.09
N ILE A 153 11.52 13.42 22.12
CA ILE A 153 11.56 14.13 23.40
C ILE A 153 12.43 13.32 24.36
#